data_AF-A0A8X8XMW0-F1
#
_entry.id   AF-A0A8X8XMW0-F1
#
_cell.length_a   1.000
_cell.length_b   1.000
_cell.length_c   1.000
_cell.angle_alpha   90.00
_cell.angle_beta   90.00
_cell.angle_gamma   90.00
#
_symmetry.space_group_name_H-M   'P 1'
#
loop_
_entity.id
_entity.type
_entity.pdbx_description
1 polymer ?
#
loop_
_entity_poly.entity_id
_entity_poly.type
_entity_poly.pdbx_seq_one_letter_code
_entity_poly.pdbx_strand_id
1 'polypeptide(L)'
;MGLSNMDELSFTDSELDNHVRNALKAAIQGDCDFYNQLVAVIHRKEALVTEEVALLVTCLKAMTGAVSCVHIVHHRSLLAAILSMSLWDYGTDVMDALVELLISLASSNGDYVDLCLEMLVMNFMPPPAHSARGLSKKIQVLDRVHSTLEDISNLVPLTPLRLQKIVRDKMPHIYMKEHVIMIYAENILRLESGVMGELVGSTGLVALMDKLIEFDVEISWEDIVQDDFHKDMFDIELEDLENPVDDIVQDGDEVISMFILISRMLTACSFL
;
A
#
# COMPACT_ATOMS: atom_id res chain seq x y z
N MET A 1 -32.28 -18.87 -18.02
CA MET A 1 -31.57 -17.81 -18.75
C MET A 1 -30.10 -18.15 -18.66
N GLY A 2 -29.48 -18.41 -19.81
CA GLY A 2 -28.23 -19.17 -19.91
C GLY A 2 -27.03 -18.42 -19.35
N LEU A 3 -26.33 -19.07 -18.44
CA LEU A 3 -24.91 -18.83 -18.18
C LEU A 3 -24.18 -19.20 -19.48
N SER A 4 -23.66 -18.20 -20.21
CA SER A 4 -22.82 -18.48 -21.36
C SER A 4 -21.46 -18.99 -20.87
N ASN A 5 -21.27 -20.28 -21.06
CA ASN A 5 -20.03 -21.07 -21.00
C ASN A 5 -18.75 -20.23 -21.14
N MET A 6 -18.04 -20.03 -20.02
CA MET A 6 -16.58 -19.93 -20.00
C MET A 6 -15.96 -21.33 -19.81
N ASP A 7 -16.62 -22.38 -20.31
CA ASP A 7 -16.08 -23.73 -20.32
C ASP A 7 -15.47 -24.01 -21.71
N GLU A 8 -14.17 -24.32 -21.71
CA GLU A 8 -13.39 -24.92 -22.80
C GLU A 8 -13.06 -24.08 -24.05
N LEU A 9 -12.33 -22.98 -23.87
CA LEU A 9 -11.42 -22.52 -24.92
C LEU A 9 -10.02 -22.39 -24.32
N SER A 10 -9.15 -23.35 -24.66
CA SER A 10 -7.72 -23.27 -24.40
C SER A 10 -7.12 -22.19 -25.31
N PHE A 11 -7.37 -20.92 -24.96
CA PHE A 11 -6.76 -19.80 -25.65
C PHE A 11 -5.26 -19.84 -25.42
N THR A 12 -4.48 -19.63 -26.48
CA THR A 12 -3.07 -19.28 -26.32
C THR A 12 -2.96 -17.87 -25.74
N ASP A 13 -1.90 -17.58 -24.99
CA ASP A 13 -1.70 -16.26 -24.36
C ASP A 13 -1.84 -15.09 -25.37
N SER A 14 -1.39 -15.29 -26.61
CA SER A 14 -1.51 -14.32 -27.71
C SER A 14 -2.96 -14.09 -28.19
N GLU A 15 -3.79 -15.13 -28.17
CA GLU A 15 -5.22 -14.99 -28.54
C GLU A 15 -5.98 -14.22 -27.48
N LEU A 16 -5.62 -14.41 -26.21
CA LEU A 16 -6.22 -13.70 -25.10
C LEU A 16 -5.83 -12.21 -25.10
N ASP A 17 -4.56 -11.87 -25.33
CA ASP A 17 -4.10 -10.49 -25.50
C ASP A 17 -4.89 -9.77 -26.59
N ASN A 18 -5.09 -10.44 -27.73
CA ASN A 18 -5.86 -9.90 -28.84
C ASN A 18 -7.35 -9.74 -28.49
N HIS A 19 -7.91 -10.66 -27.72
CA HIS A 19 -9.28 -10.56 -27.25
C HIS A 19 -9.47 -9.34 -26.32
N VAL A 20 -8.58 -9.16 -25.34
CA VAL A 20 -8.59 -7.99 -24.44
C VAL A 20 -8.41 -6.70 -25.24
N ARG A 21 -7.47 -6.67 -26.20
CA ARG A 21 -7.26 -5.51 -27.07
C ARG A 21 -8.52 -5.13 -27.85
N ASN A 22 -9.23 -6.13 -28.37
CA ASN A 22 -10.48 -5.92 -29.11
C ASN A 22 -11.58 -5.42 -28.17
N ALA A 23 -11.70 -5.96 -26.96
CA ALA A 23 -12.66 -5.50 -25.96
C ALA A 23 -12.41 -4.03 -25.56
N LEU A 24 -11.14 -3.63 -25.35
CA LEU A 24 -10.80 -2.23 -25.04
C LEU A 24 -11.20 -1.28 -26.18
N LYS A 25 -11.01 -1.68 -27.44
CA LYS A 25 -11.41 -0.89 -28.61
C LYS A 25 -12.93 -0.83 -28.78
N ALA A 26 -13.62 -1.95 -28.55
CA ALA A 26 -15.08 -2.05 -28.62
C ALA A 26 -15.75 -1.17 -27.56
N ALA A 27 -15.17 -1.08 -26.36
CA ALA A 27 -15.66 -0.21 -25.28
C ALA A 27 -15.66 1.28 -25.68
N ILE A 28 -14.68 1.71 -26.49
CA ILE A 28 -14.65 3.09 -27.02
C ILE A 28 -15.79 3.31 -28.03
N GLN A 29 -16.19 2.26 -28.74
CA GLN A 29 -17.32 2.27 -29.70
C GLN A 29 -18.69 2.09 -29.03
N GLY A 30 -18.72 1.85 -27.71
CA GLY A 30 -19.94 1.71 -26.90
C GLY A 30 -20.34 0.27 -26.57
N ASP A 31 -19.63 -0.74 -27.08
CA ASP A 31 -19.82 -2.14 -26.68
C ASP A 31 -18.94 -2.45 -25.46
N CYS A 32 -19.59 -2.45 -24.30
CA CYS A 32 -18.93 -2.57 -23.00
C CYS A 32 -19.08 -3.95 -22.36
N ASP A 33 -19.66 -4.96 -23.02
CA ASP A 33 -20.01 -6.22 -22.35
C ASP A 33 -18.77 -6.97 -21.84
N PHE A 34 -17.80 -7.22 -22.73
CA PHE A 34 -16.53 -7.86 -22.36
C PHE A 34 -15.66 -6.97 -21.46
N TYR A 35 -15.69 -5.66 -21.69
CA TYR A 35 -15.01 -4.69 -20.84
C TYR A 35 -15.54 -4.72 -19.40
N ASN A 36 -16.85 -4.73 -19.22
CA ASN A 36 -17.49 -4.78 -17.91
C ASN A 36 -17.22 -6.11 -17.21
N GLN A 37 -17.17 -7.23 -17.95
CA GLN A 37 -16.76 -8.52 -17.40
C GLN A 37 -15.31 -8.49 -16.90
N LEU A 38 -14.39 -7.92 -17.68
CA LEU A 38 -12.99 -7.75 -17.27
C LEU A 38 -12.87 -6.89 -16.01
N VAL A 39 -13.58 -5.75 -15.96
CA VAL A 39 -13.64 -4.90 -14.75
C VAL A 39 -14.19 -5.69 -13.56
N ALA A 40 -15.24 -6.49 -13.76
CA ALA A 40 -15.84 -7.29 -12.71
C ALA A 40 -14.93 -8.39 -12.17
N VAL A 41 -14.05 -8.98 -13.00
CA VAL A 41 -13.03 -9.93 -12.55
C VAL A 41 -11.97 -9.23 -11.70
N ILE A 42 -11.46 -8.09 -12.14
CA ILE A 42 -10.39 -7.36 -11.44
C ILE A 42 -10.88 -6.72 -10.15
N HIS A 43 -12.12 -6.25 -10.10
CA HIS A 43 -12.67 -5.57 -8.93
C HIS A 43 -13.04 -6.50 -7.76
N ARG A 44 -12.91 -7.83 -7.90
CA ARG A 44 -13.28 -8.76 -6.83
C ARG A 44 -12.38 -8.58 -5.61
N LYS A 45 -13.00 -8.30 -4.46
CA LYS A 45 -12.35 -8.12 -3.16
C LYS A 45 -12.56 -9.30 -2.19
N GLU A 46 -13.24 -10.35 -2.64
CA GLU A 46 -13.56 -11.52 -1.83
C GLU A 46 -12.42 -12.55 -1.87
N ALA A 47 -12.42 -13.49 -0.93
CA ALA A 47 -11.46 -14.58 -0.90
C ALA A 47 -11.64 -15.45 -2.15
N LEU A 48 -10.70 -15.33 -3.08
CA LEU A 48 -10.75 -16.01 -4.38
C LEU A 48 -10.45 -17.51 -4.21
N VAL A 49 -11.23 -18.35 -4.89
CA VAL A 49 -10.87 -19.76 -5.06
C VAL A 49 -9.79 -19.93 -6.13
N THR A 50 -9.12 -21.08 -6.18
CA THR A 50 -7.96 -21.33 -7.07
C THR A 50 -8.24 -20.99 -8.54
N GLU A 51 -9.42 -21.33 -9.06
CA GLU A 51 -9.82 -21.03 -10.44
C GLU A 51 -9.98 -19.53 -10.69
N GLU A 52 -10.51 -18.78 -9.72
CA GLU A 52 -10.67 -17.33 -9.83
C GLU A 52 -9.33 -16.61 -9.73
N VAL A 53 -8.39 -17.14 -8.93
CA VAL A 53 -7.01 -16.64 -8.90
C VAL A 53 -6.36 -16.82 -10.27
N ALA A 54 -6.50 -18.00 -10.89
CA ALA A 54 -5.97 -18.26 -12.22
C ALA A 54 -6.58 -17.30 -13.26
N LEU A 55 -7.91 -17.11 -13.23
CA LEU A 55 -8.59 -16.17 -14.12
C LEU A 55 -8.09 -14.73 -13.93
N LEU A 56 -7.92 -14.28 -12.68
CA LEU A 56 -7.39 -12.95 -12.38
C LEU A 56 -5.96 -12.78 -12.91
N VAL A 57 -5.07 -13.73 -12.66
CA VAL A 57 -3.69 -13.71 -13.18
C VAL A 57 -3.68 -13.64 -14.70
N THR A 58 -4.50 -14.48 -15.34
CA THR A 58 -4.65 -14.52 -16.80
C THR A 58 -5.17 -13.19 -17.36
N CYS A 59 -6.16 -12.57 -16.71
CA CYS A 59 -6.65 -11.25 -17.10
C CYS A 59 -5.60 -10.15 -16.92
N LEU A 60 -4.85 -10.15 -15.81
CA LEU A 60 -3.79 -9.17 -15.56
C LEU A 60 -2.66 -9.28 -16.60
N LYS A 61 -2.21 -10.51 -16.91
CA LYS A 61 -1.21 -10.75 -17.95
C LYS A 61 -1.69 -10.34 -19.34
N ALA A 62 -2.94 -10.65 -19.68
CA ALA A 62 -3.49 -10.22 -20.95
C ALA A 62 -3.62 -8.69 -21.06
N MET A 63 -3.91 -8.03 -19.93
CA MET A 63 -3.87 -6.58 -19.84
C MET A 63 -2.47 -6.02 -20.04
N THR A 64 -1.42 -6.68 -19.53
CA THR A 64 -0.01 -6.31 -19.77
C THR A 64 0.29 -6.27 -21.27
N GLY A 65 -0.15 -7.25 -22.05
CA GLY A 65 -0.02 -7.26 -23.52
C GLY A 65 -0.85 -6.19 -24.24
N ALA A 66 -1.91 -5.69 -23.59
CA ALA A 66 -2.88 -4.76 -24.17
C ALA A 66 -2.74 -3.30 -23.69
N VAL A 67 -1.75 -2.95 -22.86
CA VAL A 67 -1.58 -1.59 -22.28
C VAL A 67 -1.59 -0.48 -23.32
N SER A 68 -1.07 -0.74 -24.53
CA SER A 68 -1.06 0.20 -25.65
C SER A 68 -2.45 0.59 -26.18
N CYS A 69 -3.49 -0.12 -25.80
CA CYS A 69 -4.88 0.18 -26.15
C CYS A 69 -5.69 0.77 -24.99
N VAL A 70 -5.06 0.96 -23.82
CA VAL A 70 -5.70 1.57 -22.65
C VAL A 70 -5.72 3.09 -22.81
N HIS A 71 -6.90 3.68 -22.60
CA HIS A 71 -7.11 5.12 -22.69
C HIS A 71 -7.61 5.67 -21.35
N ILE A 72 -6.90 6.67 -20.82
CA ILE A 72 -7.13 7.23 -19.47
C ILE A 72 -8.56 7.71 -19.24
N VAL A 73 -9.25 8.21 -20.27
CA VAL A 73 -10.63 8.72 -20.16
C VAL A 73 -11.69 7.63 -20.39
N HIS A 74 -11.45 6.69 -21.32
CA HIS A 74 -12.48 5.73 -21.73
C HIS A 74 -12.46 4.47 -20.87
N HIS A 75 -11.33 4.14 -20.28
CA HIS A 75 -11.16 2.94 -19.47
C HIS A 75 -11.01 3.23 -17.97
N ARG A 76 -11.59 4.34 -17.50
CA ARG A 76 -11.47 4.81 -16.11
C ARG A 76 -11.85 3.77 -15.07
N SER A 77 -12.93 3.02 -15.29
CA SER A 77 -13.40 1.99 -14.34
C SER A 77 -12.39 0.85 -14.19
N LEU A 78 -11.78 0.44 -15.31
CA LEU A 78 -10.74 -0.58 -15.34
C LEU A 78 -9.47 -0.11 -14.65
N LEU A 79 -9.00 1.10 -14.98
CA LEU A 79 -7.85 1.71 -14.32
C LEU A 79 -8.09 1.86 -12.81
N ALA A 80 -9.28 2.35 -12.41
CA ALA A 80 -9.65 2.46 -11.01
C ALA A 80 -9.66 1.09 -10.31
N ALA A 81 -10.16 0.04 -10.97
CA ALA A 81 -10.15 -1.31 -10.41
C ALA A 81 -8.71 -1.81 -10.18
N ILE A 82 -7.84 -1.74 -11.20
CA ILE A 82 -6.43 -2.16 -11.13
C ILE A 82 -5.67 -1.36 -10.06
N LEU A 83 -5.78 -0.03 -10.09
CA LEU A 83 -5.04 0.86 -9.19
C LEU A 83 -5.57 0.83 -7.75
N SER A 84 -6.75 0.24 -7.51
CA SER A 84 -7.30 0.03 -6.18
C SER A 84 -6.90 -1.30 -5.54
N MET A 85 -6.21 -2.17 -6.28
CA MET A 85 -5.70 -3.43 -5.75
C MET A 85 -4.60 -3.16 -4.72
N SER A 86 -4.50 -4.03 -3.71
CA SER A 86 -3.43 -3.98 -2.71
C SER A 86 -2.69 -5.31 -2.73
N LEU A 87 -1.36 -5.25 -2.85
CA LEU A 87 -0.50 -6.44 -2.88
C LEU A 87 -0.62 -7.25 -1.59
N TRP A 88 -1.05 -6.64 -0.49
CA TRP A 88 -1.29 -7.33 0.76
C TRP A 88 -2.36 -8.41 0.66
N ASP A 89 -3.37 -8.21 -0.21
CA ASP A 89 -4.57 -9.05 -0.29
C ASP A 89 -4.34 -10.35 -1.08
N TYR A 90 -3.28 -10.46 -1.89
CA TYR A 90 -3.15 -11.52 -2.89
C TYR A 90 -1.94 -12.45 -2.70
N GLY A 91 -1.96 -13.62 -3.33
CA GLY A 91 -0.79 -14.53 -3.40
C GLY A 91 0.29 -14.02 -4.36
N THR A 92 1.48 -14.65 -4.34
CA THR A 92 2.63 -14.22 -5.16
C THR A 92 2.32 -14.16 -6.65
N ASP A 93 1.55 -15.12 -7.20
CA ASP A 93 1.25 -15.17 -8.63
C ASP A 93 0.47 -13.94 -9.12
N VAL A 94 -0.48 -13.47 -8.31
CA VAL A 94 -1.27 -12.26 -8.61
C VAL A 94 -0.42 -11.02 -8.39
N MET A 95 0.40 -10.97 -7.33
CA MET A 95 1.32 -9.86 -7.11
C MET A 95 2.26 -9.68 -8.30
N ASP A 96 2.87 -10.77 -8.77
CA ASP A 96 3.85 -10.77 -9.85
C ASP A 96 3.20 -10.29 -11.17
N ALA A 97 1.99 -10.79 -11.48
CA ALA A 97 1.23 -10.32 -12.64
C ALA A 97 0.82 -8.83 -12.53
N LEU A 98 0.46 -8.37 -11.33
CA LEU A 98 0.06 -6.99 -11.10
C LEU A 98 1.24 -6.02 -11.23
N VAL A 99 2.40 -6.35 -10.65
CA VAL A 99 3.59 -5.47 -10.78
C VAL A 99 4.11 -5.42 -12.22
N GLU A 100 4.06 -6.54 -12.95
CA GLU A 100 4.39 -6.57 -14.38
C GLU A 100 3.48 -5.66 -15.21
N LEU A 101 2.18 -5.66 -14.90
CA LEU A 101 1.20 -4.74 -15.48
C LEU A 101 1.51 -3.28 -15.14
N LEU A 102 1.85 -2.96 -13.90
CA LEU A 102 2.18 -1.59 -13.48
C LEU A 102 3.43 -1.05 -14.20
N ILE A 103 4.47 -1.87 -14.34
CA ILE A 103 5.70 -1.53 -15.09
C ILE A 103 5.36 -1.24 -16.55
N SER A 104 4.57 -2.12 -17.18
CA SER A 104 4.15 -1.98 -18.57
C SER A 104 3.27 -0.75 -18.78
N LEU A 105 2.36 -0.46 -17.83
CA LEU A 105 1.48 0.70 -17.90
C LEU A 105 2.27 2.01 -17.76
N ALA A 106 3.15 2.12 -16.75
CA ALA A 106 3.97 3.30 -16.51
C ALA A 106 4.96 3.58 -17.65
N SER A 107 5.52 2.53 -18.27
CA SER A 107 6.44 2.67 -19.41
C SER A 107 5.73 2.94 -20.74
N SER A 108 4.45 2.57 -20.88
CA SER A 108 3.70 2.78 -22.12
C SER A 108 3.27 4.22 -22.36
N ASN A 109 2.88 4.95 -21.30
CA ASN A 109 2.49 6.36 -21.37
C ASN A 109 2.75 7.05 -20.02
N GLY A 110 3.42 8.20 -20.07
CA GLY A 110 3.77 9.04 -18.91
C GLY A 110 2.58 9.55 -18.09
N ASP A 111 1.37 9.53 -18.65
CA ASP A 111 0.13 9.88 -17.94
C ASP A 111 -0.20 8.89 -16.81
N TYR A 112 0.26 7.64 -16.92
CA TYR A 112 -0.04 6.60 -15.94
C TYR A 112 1.02 6.50 -14.83
N VAL A 113 2.18 7.11 -15.00
CA VAL A 113 3.31 6.98 -14.07
C VAL A 113 2.90 7.41 -12.66
N ASP A 114 2.29 8.58 -12.49
CA ASP A 114 1.90 9.08 -11.16
C ASP A 114 0.87 8.15 -10.50
N LEU A 115 -0.06 7.61 -11.29
CA LEU A 115 -1.08 6.67 -10.82
C LEU A 115 -0.45 5.35 -10.33
N CYS A 116 0.50 4.79 -11.09
CA CYS A 116 1.21 3.59 -10.69
C CYS A 116 2.06 3.82 -9.44
N LEU A 117 2.80 4.93 -9.37
CA LEU A 117 3.63 5.29 -8.22
C LEU A 117 2.77 5.52 -6.97
N GLU A 118 1.62 6.18 -7.11
CA GLU A 118 0.68 6.38 -6.00
C GLU A 118 0.18 5.05 -5.46
N MET A 119 -0.22 4.12 -6.33
CA MET A 119 -0.65 2.78 -5.93
C MET A 119 0.47 2.04 -5.17
N LEU A 120 1.71 2.09 -5.66
CA LEU A 120 2.86 1.45 -5.01
C LEU A 120 3.14 2.05 -3.63
N VAL A 121 3.13 3.38 -3.49
CA VAL A 121 3.31 4.07 -2.20
C VAL A 121 2.17 3.76 -1.24
N MET A 122 0.93 3.61 -1.72
CA MET A 122 -0.18 3.19 -0.87
C MET A 122 0.03 1.80 -0.25
N ASN A 123 0.83 0.93 -0.88
CA ASN A 123 1.20 -0.37 -0.31
C ASN A 123 2.26 -0.28 0.81
N PHE A 124 2.84 0.89 1.09
CA PHE A 124 3.64 1.12 2.31
C PHE A 124 2.78 1.09 3.58
N MET A 125 1.46 1.19 3.43
CA MET A 125 0.51 1.12 4.54
C MET A 125 -0.30 -0.17 4.41
N PRO A 126 -0.09 -1.19 5.25
CA PRO A 126 -0.87 -2.41 5.18
C PRO A 126 -2.35 -2.11 5.49
N PRO A 127 -3.30 -2.76 4.79
CA PRO A 127 -4.71 -2.66 5.15
C PRO A 127 -4.97 -3.16 6.58
N PRO A 128 -6.04 -2.71 7.27
CA PRO A 128 -6.33 -3.10 8.66
C PRO A 128 -6.43 -4.62 8.89
N ALA A 129 -6.83 -5.39 7.88
CA ALA A 129 -6.88 -6.87 7.96
C ALA A 129 -5.50 -7.56 7.91
N HIS A 130 -4.43 -6.79 7.64
CA HIS A 130 -3.07 -7.26 7.43
C HIS A 130 -2.09 -6.71 8.47
N SER A 131 -2.54 -5.82 9.36
CA SER A 131 -1.76 -5.23 10.44
C SER A 131 -1.09 -6.23 11.38
N ALA A 132 -1.68 -7.42 11.51
CA ALA A 132 -1.18 -8.52 12.36
C ALA A 132 -0.58 -9.69 11.56
N ARG A 133 -0.52 -9.61 10.22
CA ARG A 133 -0.01 -10.71 9.40
C ARG A 133 1.52 -10.77 9.47
N GLY A 134 2.04 -12.00 9.49
CA GLY A 134 3.43 -12.29 9.82
C GLY A 134 4.49 -11.62 8.93
N LEU A 135 5.70 -11.50 9.48
CA LEU A 135 6.88 -10.87 8.88
C LEU A 135 7.18 -11.32 7.44
N SER A 136 6.91 -12.58 7.10
CA SER A 136 7.16 -13.12 5.75
C SER A 136 6.33 -12.43 4.67
N LYS A 137 5.05 -12.14 4.93
CA LYS A 137 4.17 -11.47 3.98
C LYS A 137 4.60 -10.03 3.76
N LYS A 138 4.99 -9.34 4.84
CA LYS A 138 5.53 -7.98 4.78
C LYS A 138 6.75 -7.93 3.86
N ILE A 139 7.74 -8.79 4.08
CA ILE A 139 8.95 -8.83 3.25
C ILE A 139 8.60 -9.04 1.77
N GLN A 140 7.73 -10.02 1.46
CA GLN A 140 7.33 -10.32 0.09
C GLN A 140 6.67 -9.14 -0.64
N VAL A 141 5.81 -8.39 0.05
CA VAL A 141 5.12 -7.22 -0.52
C VAL A 141 6.12 -6.07 -0.70
N LEU A 142 6.88 -5.74 0.34
CA LEU A 142 7.78 -4.58 0.30
C LEU A 142 8.92 -4.80 -0.70
N ASP A 143 9.48 -6.00 -0.81
CA ASP A 143 10.50 -6.30 -1.83
C ASP A 143 9.98 -6.05 -3.24
N ARG A 144 8.76 -6.51 -3.55
CA ARG A 144 8.13 -6.27 -4.85
C ARG A 144 7.86 -4.80 -5.10
N VAL A 145 7.34 -4.08 -4.10
CA VAL A 145 7.06 -2.64 -4.25
C VAL A 145 8.35 -1.89 -4.57
N HIS A 146 9.42 -2.11 -3.80
CA HIS A 146 10.70 -1.43 -4.01
C HIS A 146 11.35 -1.80 -5.34
N SER A 147 11.39 -3.09 -5.71
CA SER A 147 11.90 -3.51 -7.02
C SER A 147 11.09 -2.93 -8.17
N THR A 148 9.76 -2.84 -8.03
CA THR A 148 8.90 -2.24 -9.07
C THR A 148 9.15 -0.75 -9.23
N LEU A 149 9.34 -0.01 -8.13
CA LEU A 149 9.69 1.41 -8.18
C LEU A 149 11.04 1.61 -8.89
N GLU A 150 12.01 0.73 -8.62
CA GLU A 150 13.32 0.73 -9.29
C GLU A 150 13.19 0.41 -10.80
N ASP A 151 12.43 -0.62 -11.16
CA ASP A 151 12.18 -0.99 -12.56
C ASP A 151 11.51 0.14 -13.34
N ILE A 152 10.50 0.80 -12.74
CA ILE A 152 9.84 1.96 -13.34
C ILE A 152 10.83 3.13 -13.46
N SER A 153 11.69 3.35 -12.45
CA SER A 153 12.71 4.41 -12.52
C SER A 153 13.75 4.17 -13.61
N ASN A 154 14.11 2.91 -13.86
CA ASN A 154 15.02 2.53 -14.95
C ASN A 154 14.40 2.77 -16.34
N LEU A 155 13.08 2.59 -16.48
CA LEU A 155 12.36 2.81 -17.74
C LEU A 155 11.91 4.27 -17.94
N VAL A 156 11.61 4.97 -16.84
CA VAL A 156 11.08 6.35 -16.82
C VAL A 156 11.94 7.20 -15.88
N PRO A 157 12.99 7.89 -16.39
CA PRO A 157 13.98 8.58 -15.55
C PRO A 157 13.44 9.72 -14.68
N LEU A 158 12.25 10.24 -14.96
CA LEU A 158 11.60 11.29 -14.15
C LEU A 158 10.83 10.74 -12.95
N THR A 159 10.80 9.42 -12.76
CA THR A 159 10.12 8.74 -11.67
C THR A 159 10.54 9.23 -10.28
N PRO A 160 11.85 9.41 -9.96
CA PRO A 160 12.24 9.89 -8.62
C PRO A 160 11.64 11.26 -8.29
N LEU A 161 11.59 12.18 -9.26
CA LEU A 161 11.03 13.53 -9.05
C LEU A 161 9.51 13.48 -8.77
N ARG A 162 8.79 12.59 -9.45
CA ARG A 162 7.35 12.39 -9.25
C ARG A 162 7.07 11.71 -7.90
N LEU A 163 7.87 10.68 -7.58
CA LEU A 163 7.76 9.91 -6.34
C LEU A 163 7.98 10.79 -5.10
N GLN A 164 8.89 11.77 -5.16
CA GLN A 164 9.14 12.74 -4.09
C GLN A 164 7.85 13.43 -3.62
N LYS A 165 7.02 13.89 -4.55
CA LYS A 165 5.74 14.54 -4.22
C LYS A 165 4.76 13.54 -3.62
N ILE A 166 4.64 12.37 -4.24
CA ILE A 166 3.68 11.33 -3.83
C ILE A 166 3.98 10.84 -2.41
N VAL A 167 5.24 10.56 -2.09
CA VAL A 167 5.66 10.15 -0.74
C VAL A 167 5.21 11.17 0.30
N ARG A 168 5.56 12.45 0.11
CA ARG A 168 5.17 13.50 1.05
C ARG A 168 3.64 13.63 1.18
N ASP A 169 2.93 13.61 0.05
CA ASP A 169 1.47 13.78 0.03
C ASP A 169 0.72 12.56 0.63
N LYS A 170 1.36 11.39 0.67
CA LYS A 170 0.83 10.13 1.24
C LYS A 170 1.38 9.79 2.62
N MET A 171 2.11 10.70 3.25
CA MET A 171 2.57 10.51 4.62
C MET A 171 1.37 10.21 5.55
N PRO A 172 1.42 9.17 6.40
CA PRO A 172 0.32 8.83 7.27
C PRO A 172 -0.02 9.97 8.24
N HIS A 173 -1.31 10.08 8.57
CA HIS A 173 -1.76 10.98 9.63
C HIS A 173 -1.29 10.48 11.00
N ILE A 174 -1.08 11.41 11.93
CA ILE A 174 -0.62 11.10 13.30
C ILE A 174 -1.56 10.13 14.04
N TYR A 175 -2.86 10.16 13.74
CA TYR A 175 -3.87 9.27 14.33
C TYR A 175 -3.95 7.88 13.69
N MET A 176 -3.05 7.55 12.75
CA MET A 176 -2.96 6.18 12.24
C MET A 176 -2.33 5.25 13.29
N LYS A 177 -2.64 3.95 13.22
CA LYS A 177 -2.08 2.97 14.15
C LYS A 177 -0.55 2.92 14.06
N GLU A 178 0.13 2.81 15.21
CA GLU A 178 1.61 2.81 15.33
C GLU A 178 2.30 1.93 14.28
N HIS A 179 1.86 0.67 14.14
CA HIS A 179 2.48 -0.26 13.20
C HIS A 179 2.37 0.18 11.73
N VAL A 180 1.33 0.93 11.34
CA VAL A 180 1.19 1.48 9.98
C VAL A 180 2.24 2.56 9.76
N ILE A 181 2.40 3.47 10.73
CA ILE A 181 3.40 4.53 10.69
C ILE A 181 4.81 3.95 10.66
N MET A 182 5.08 2.93 11.48
CA MET A 182 6.38 2.23 11.50
C MET A 182 6.69 1.55 10.18
N ILE A 183 5.74 0.85 9.56
CA ILE A 183 5.98 0.20 8.27
C ILE A 183 6.18 1.26 7.18
N TYR A 184 5.43 2.36 7.21
CA TYR A 184 5.66 3.46 6.27
C TYR A 184 7.07 4.03 6.42
N ALA A 185 7.49 4.34 7.65
CA ALA A 185 8.82 4.88 7.93
C ALA A 185 9.96 3.94 7.52
N GLU A 186 9.81 2.64 7.80
CA GLU A 186 10.76 1.62 7.31
C GLU A 186 10.90 1.63 5.79
N ASN A 187 9.79 1.83 5.06
CA ASN A 187 9.82 1.94 3.61
C ASN A 187 10.51 3.23 3.14
N ILE A 188 10.34 4.35 3.85
CA ILE A 188 11.06 5.59 3.54
C ILE A 188 12.56 5.44 3.77
N LEU A 189 12.98 4.84 4.89
CA LEU A 189 14.39 4.56 5.17
C LEU A 189 14.96 3.61 4.11
N ARG A 190 14.20 2.60 3.69
CA ARG A 190 14.61 1.71 2.60
C ARG A 190 14.76 2.45 1.27
N LEU A 191 13.86 3.38 0.94
CA LEU A 191 14.00 4.24 -0.25
C LEU A 191 15.26 5.10 -0.19
N GLU A 192 15.57 5.63 0.99
CA GLU A 192 16.77 6.44 1.22
C GLU A 192 18.06 5.64 1.04
N SER A 193 18.10 4.42 1.56
CA SER A 193 19.24 3.53 1.34
C SER A 193 19.39 2.99 -0.09
N GLY A 194 18.39 3.23 -0.95
CA GLY A 194 18.30 2.69 -2.31
C GLY A 194 18.73 3.64 -3.43
N VAL A 195 18.57 3.20 -4.68
CA VAL A 195 18.95 3.95 -5.90
C VAL A 195 18.21 5.29 -6.08
N MET A 196 17.05 5.44 -5.45
CA MET A 196 16.23 6.66 -5.48
C MET A 196 16.50 7.59 -4.28
N GLY A 197 17.44 7.23 -3.41
CA GLY A 197 17.67 7.88 -2.13
C GLY A 197 18.11 9.34 -2.22
N GLU A 198 18.94 9.69 -3.20
CA GLU A 198 19.47 11.05 -3.37
C GLU A 198 18.34 12.10 -3.44
N LEU A 199 17.28 11.80 -4.21
CA LEU A 199 16.17 12.73 -4.41
C LEU A 199 14.96 12.42 -3.53
N VAL A 200 14.53 11.16 -3.49
CA VAL A 200 13.31 10.74 -2.79
C VAL A 200 13.58 10.53 -1.30
N GLY A 201 14.68 9.87 -0.99
CA GLY A 201 15.09 9.56 0.38
C GLY A 201 15.26 10.79 1.24
N SER A 202 16.04 11.78 0.78
CA SER A 202 16.24 13.04 1.48
C SER A 202 14.93 13.77 1.81
N THR A 203 13.98 13.79 0.89
CA THR A 203 12.68 14.42 1.10
C THR A 203 11.78 13.60 2.02
N GLY A 204 11.83 12.28 1.89
CA GLY A 204 11.13 11.37 2.78
C GLY A 204 11.60 11.52 4.22
N LEU A 205 12.91 11.62 4.44
CA LEU A 205 13.50 11.86 5.76
C LEU A 205 13.04 13.20 6.36
N VAL A 206 13.05 14.28 5.58
CA VAL A 206 12.53 15.58 6.04
C VAL A 206 11.07 15.45 6.48
N ALA A 207 10.24 14.79 5.66
CA ALA A 207 8.82 14.62 5.99
C ALA A 207 8.61 13.69 7.21
N LEU A 208 9.47 12.68 7.42
CA LEU A 208 9.47 11.87 8.65
C LEU A 208 9.87 12.71 9.87
N MET A 209 10.89 13.56 9.74
CA MET A 209 11.30 14.48 10.81
C MET A 209 10.20 15.46 11.18
N ASP A 210 9.53 16.05 10.19
CA ASP A 210 8.38 16.93 10.42
C ASP A 210 7.27 16.19 11.19
N LYS A 211 7.05 14.90 10.89
CA LYS A 211 6.09 14.07 11.63
C LYS A 211 6.53 13.73 13.04
N LEU A 212 7.81 13.46 13.27
CA LEU A 212 8.35 13.25 14.63
C LEU A 212 8.18 14.51 15.49
N ILE A 213 8.34 15.70 14.91
CA ILE A 213 8.07 16.96 15.60
C ILE A 213 6.58 17.10 15.93
N GLU A 214 5.69 16.76 14.99
CA GLU A 214 4.24 16.78 15.24
C GLU A 214 3.85 15.84 16.39
N PHE A 215 4.43 14.64 16.44
CA PHE A 215 4.23 13.71 17.56
C PHE A 215 4.78 14.26 18.88
N ASP A 216 5.99 14.80 18.90
CA ASP A 216 6.61 15.38 20.10
C ASP A 216 5.77 16.51 20.70
N VAL A 217 5.16 17.35 19.86
CA VAL A 217 4.28 18.45 20.29
C VAL A 217 2.96 17.94 20.86
N GLU A 218 2.45 16.80 20.37
CA GLU A 218 1.18 16.22 20.83
C GLU A 218 1.34 15.52 22.20
N ILE A 219 2.56 15.12 22.60
CA ILE A 219 2.80 14.57 23.93
C ILE A 219 2.61 15.70 24.96
N SER A 220 1.53 15.65 25.75
CA SER A 220 1.33 16.60 26.83
C SER A 220 2.34 16.35 27.96
N TRP A 221 2.80 17.42 28.60
CA TRP A 221 3.59 17.32 29.84
C TRP A 221 2.86 16.51 30.93
N GLU A 222 1.53 16.46 30.89
CA GLU A 222 0.71 15.69 31.83
C GLU A 222 0.84 14.17 31.62
N ASP A 223 1.12 13.73 30.40
CA ASP A 223 1.29 12.31 30.06
C ASP A 223 2.70 11.81 30.41
N ILE A 224 3.71 12.68 30.27
CA ILE A 224 5.11 12.40 30.65
C ILE A 224 5.24 12.24 32.17
N VAL A 225 4.47 13.02 32.94
CA VAL A 225 4.55 13.02 34.41
C VAL A 225 3.83 11.81 35.02
N GLN A 226 2.85 11.21 34.35
CA GLN A 226 2.14 10.04 34.89
C GLN A 226 2.98 8.75 34.91
N ASP A 227 3.91 8.57 33.96
CA ASP A 227 4.68 7.32 33.83
C ASP A 227 5.82 7.20 34.88
N ASP A 228 6.40 8.34 35.31
CA ASP A 228 7.53 8.36 36.25
C ASP A 228 7.14 8.56 37.73
N PHE A 229 5.96 9.13 38.04
CA PHE A 229 5.60 9.45 39.44
C PHE A 229 4.71 8.42 40.15
N HIS A 230 4.12 7.47 39.42
CA HIS A 230 3.19 6.51 40.03
C HIS A 230 3.79 5.16 40.41
N LYS A 231 5.09 4.91 40.17
CA LYS A 231 5.69 3.60 40.41
C LYS A 231 6.74 3.50 41.52
N ASP A 232 7.20 4.59 42.13
CA ASP A 232 8.30 4.46 43.11
C ASP A 232 8.36 5.49 44.27
N MET A 233 7.27 6.20 44.61
CA MET A 233 7.36 7.21 45.69
C MET A 233 6.34 7.20 46.82
N PHE A 234 5.40 6.25 46.93
CA PHE A 234 4.61 6.14 48.17
C PHE A 234 4.22 4.70 48.52
N ASP A 235 5.20 3.91 48.98
CA ASP A 235 4.94 2.86 49.97
C ASP A 235 4.95 3.54 51.37
N ILE A 236 3.84 4.20 51.71
CA ILE A 236 3.50 4.52 53.09
C ILE A 236 2.19 3.78 53.38
N GLU A 237 2.31 2.68 54.12
CA GLU A 237 1.22 1.92 54.70
C GLU A 237 0.21 2.86 55.38
N LEU A 238 -1.02 2.91 54.88
CA LEU A 238 -2.16 3.44 55.63
C LEU A 238 -3.39 2.55 55.38
N GLU A 239 -3.85 1.99 56.50
CA GLU A 239 -4.92 1.01 56.68
C GLU A 239 -6.30 1.49 56.15
N ASP A 240 -7.06 0.53 55.62
CA ASP A 240 -8.52 0.44 55.52
C ASP A 240 -9.33 1.72 55.22
N LEU A 241 -9.78 1.87 53.96
CA LEU A 241 -11.16 2.30 53.70
C LEU A 241 -11.68 1.78 52.35
N GLU A 242 -12.70 0.93 52.44
CA GLU A 242 -13.52 0.40 51.38
C GLU A 242 -14.19 1.54 50.58
N ASN A 243 -14.07 1.54 49.24
CA ASN A 243 -15.10 2.03 48.32
C ASN A 243 -14.79 1.56 46.87
N PRO A 244 -15.79 1.08 46.11
CA PRO A 244 -15.60 0.69 44.72
C PRO A 244 -15.82 1.90 43.81
N VAL A 245 -14.88 2.15 42.89
CA VAL A 245 -15.11 3.07 41.77
C VAL A 245 -14.63 2.38 40.50
N ASP A 246 -15.60 1.86 39.75
CA ASP A 246 -15.49 1.72 38.30
C ASP A 246 -15.27 3.13 37.74
N ASP A 247 -14.18 3.37 37.02
CA ASP A 247 -14.17 4.31 35.90
C ASP A 247 -12.91 4.13 35.02
N ILE A 248 -13.15 3.64 33.81
CA ILE A 248 -12.57 4.03 32.52
C ILE A 248 -11.13 4.56 32.55
N VAL A 249 -10.17 3.69 32.22
CA VAL A 249 -8.86 4.12 31.71
C VAL A 249 -8.75 3.62 30.27
N GLN A 250 -8.93 4.54 29.32
CA GLN A 250 -8.73 4.27 27.88
C GLN A 250 -8.01 5.43 27.18
N ASP A 251 -7.16 6.16 27.92
CA ASP A 251 -6.41 7.32 27.40
C ASP A 251 -4.88 7.15 27.55
N GLY A 252 -4.41 6.29 28.46
CA GLY A 252 -2.98 6.03 28.68
C GLY A 252 -2.32 5.11 27.64
N ASP A 253 -3.09 4.40 26.81
CA ASP A 253 -2.53 3.47 25.81
C ASP A 253 -1.99 4.20 24.57
N GLU A 254 -2.54 5.36 24.21
CA GLU A 254 -2.13 6.11 23.00
C GLU A 254 -0.80 6.85 23.22
N VAL A 255 -0.58 7.43 24.40
CA VAL A 255 0.64 8.19 24.69
C VAL A 255 1.86 7.30 24.87
N ILE A 256 1.69 6.14 25.53
CA ILE A 256 2.73 5.11 25.63
C ILE A 256 3.10 4.60 24.23
N SER A 257 2.13 4.40 23.34
CA SER A 257 2.36 3.99 21.95
C SER A 257 3.14 5.05 21.16
N MET A 258 2.90 6.34 21.40
CA MET A 258 3.60 7.46 20.75
C MET A 258 5.06 7.60 21.21
N PHE A 259 5.34 7.46 22.51
CA PHE A 259 6.72 7.49 23.02
C PHE A 259 7.53 6.29 22.52
N ILE A 260 6.92 5.10 22.51
CA ILE A 260 7.50 3.89 21.92
C ILE A 260 7.74 4.07 20.41
N LEU A 261 6.83 4.70 19.68
CA LEU A 261 6.98 5.00 18.25
C LEU A 261 8.22 5.86 17.99
N ILE A 262 8.37 6.99 18.70
CA ILE A 262 9.54 7.87 18.58
C ILE A 262 10.82 7.10 18.92
N SER A 263 10.85 6.36 20.03
CA SER A 263 12.03 5.57 20.43
C SER A 263 12.40 4.51 19.38
N ARG A 264 11.42 3.84 18.77
CA ARG A 264 11.66 2.82 17.74
C ARG A 264 12.12 3.44 16.42
N MET A 265 11.56 4.58 16.02
CA MET A 265 12.02 5.32 14.84
C MET A 265 13.45 5.83 15.02
N LEU A 266 13.78 6.41 16.18
CA LEU A 266 15.14 6.85 16.50
C LEU A 266 16.12 5.67 16.55
N THR A 267 15.70 4.53 17.11
CA THR A 267 16.52 3.31 17.12
C THR A 267 16.76 2.80 15.70
N ALA A 268 15.73 2.76 14.84
CA ALA A 268 15.86 2.36 13.45
C ALA A 268 16.81 3.28 12.66
N CYS A 269 16.77 4.59 12.91
CA CYS A 269 17.71 5.55 12.33
C CYS A 269 19.14 5.40 12.88
N SER A 270 19.33 4.87 14.09
CA SER A 270 20.65 4.71 14.72
C SER A 270 21.42 3.47 14.22
N PHE A 271 20.79 2.60 13.43
CA PHE A 271 21.38 1.39 12.84
C PHE A 271 21.66 1.52 11.32
N LEU A 272 21.51 2.72 10.75
CA LEU A 272 22.01 3.11 9.43
C LEU A 272 23.37 3.83 9.59
#